data_AF-A0A1Z9C1Z3-F1
#
_entry.id   AF-A0A1Z9C1Z3-F1
#
_cell.length_a   1.000
_cell.length_b   1.000
_cell.length_c   1.000
_cell.angle_alpha   90.00
_cell.angle_beta   90.00
_cell.angle_gamma   90.00
#
_symmetry.space_group_name_H-M   'P 1'
#
loop_
_entity.id
_entity.type
_entity.pdbx_description
1 polymer ?
#
loop_
_entity_poly.entity_id
_entity_poly.type
_entity_poly.pdbx_seq_one_letter_code
_entity_poly.pdbx_strand_id
1 'polypeptide(L)'
;MYWWVALFQLDASSVDSFRWPWGESDGNGATRLLLAYALFLIPSIFWIDSTIFHMNNSYTWTPFLVVGVLALASVGNVLLMLIAYGAWQDDVEGSGLMLVGSIFLGIQVIINDLIMWSAKFPW
;
A
#
# COMPACT_ATOMS: atom_id res chain seq x y z
N MET A 1 0.31 7.10 11.03
CA MET A 1 0.01 8.43 10.46
C MET A 1 -1.11 8.35 9.44
N TYR A 2 -0.92 7.70 8.28
CA TYR A 2 -1.94 7.60 7.23
C TYR A 2 -3.31 7.10 7.75
N TRP A 3 -3.33 5.89 8.34
CA TRP A 3 -4.57 5.27 8.84
C TRP A 3 -5.30 6.07 9.90
N TRP A 4 -4.54 6.71 10.81
CA TRP A 4 -5.11 7.57 11.84
C TRP A 4 -5.90 8.74 11.22
N VAL A 5 -5.31 9.42 10.22
CA VAL A 5 -5.98 10.53 9.54
C VAL A 5 -7.20 10.02 8.76
N ALA A 6 -6.99 9.03 7.89
CA ALA A 6 -8.02 8.55 6.97
C ALA A 6 -9.24 7.92 7.65
N LEU A 7 -9.07 7.29 8.83
CA LEU A 7 -10.15 6.56 9.51
C LEU A 7 -10.75 7.31 10.72
N PHE A 8 -10.03 8.28 11.30
CA PHE A 8 -10.44 8.90 12.56
C PHE A 8 -10.42 10.43 12.57
N GLN A 9 -9.77 11.10 11.62
CA GLN A 9 -9.74 12.56 11.55
C GLN A 9 -10.67 13.11 10.47
N LEU A 10 -10.75 12.41 9.33
CA LEU A 10 -11.60 12.82 8.22
C LEU A 10 -13.06 12.43 8.47
N ASP A 11 -13.97 13.31 8.05
CA ASP A 11 -15.38 12.98 7.96
C ASP A 11 -15.67 12.12 6.71
N ALA A 12 -16.85 11.50 6.69
CA ALA A 12 -17.22 10.59 5.61
C ALA A 12 -17.22 11.26 4.23
N SER A 13 -17.61 12.55 4.13
CA SER A 13 -17.66 13.24 2.84
C SER A 13 -16.27 13.51 2.27
N SER A 14 -15.30 13.82 3.12
CA SER A 14 -13.88 13.94 2.74
C SER A 14 -13.28 12.61 2.27
N VAL A 15 -13.70 11.50 2.85
CA VAL A 15 -13.24 10.16 2.41
C VAL A 15 -13.90 9.76 1.10
N ASP A 16 -15.20 10.02 0.94
CA ASP A 16 -15.92 9.73 -0.30
C ASP A 16 -15.42 10.57 -1.47
N SER A 17 -14.87 11.76 -1.21
CA SER A 17 -14.27 12.61 -2.22
C SER A 17 -12.90 12.16 -2.71
N PHE A 18 -12.30 11.13 -2.11
CA PHE A 18 -11.01 10.62 -2.57
C PHE A 18 -11.05 10.16 -4.03
N ARG A 19 -10.11 10.69 -4.81
CA ARG A 19 -9.98 10.49 -6.25
C ARG A 19 -8.54 10.15 -6.62
N TRP A 20 -8.35 9.63 -7.83
CA TRP A 20 -7.02 9.56 -8.41
C TRP A 20 -6.56 10.98 -8.77
N PRO A 21 -5.25 11.30 -8.70
CA PRO A 21 -4.75 12.66 -8.92
C PRO A 21 -5.18 13.29 -10.25
N TRP A 22 -5.38 12.47 -11.29
CA TRP A 22 -5.74 12.87 -12.65
C TRP A 22 -7.24 12.74 -12.98
N GLY A 23 -8.07 12.35 -12.02
CA GLY A 23 -9.52 12.19 -12.22
C GLY A 23 -10.31 13.12 -11.32
N GLU A 24 -11.57 13.37 -11.67
CA GLU A 24 -12.54 14.03 -10.79
C GLU A 24 -13.02 13.08 -9.69
N SER A 25 -13.56 13.64 -8.61
CA SER A 25 -14.23 12.85 -7.58
C SER A 25 -15.55 12.27 -8.12
N ASP A 26 -15.74 10.97 -7.93
CA ASP A 26 -16.94 10.23 -8.34
C ASP A 26 -17.71 9.64 -7.15
N GLY A 27 -17.37 10.05 -5.92
CA GLY A 27 -17.98 9.56 -4.68
C GLY A 27 -17.58 8.14 -4.26
N ASN A 28 -16.69 7.46 -4.99
CA ASN A 28 -16.23 6.10 -4.64
C ASN A 28 -14.92 6.08 -3.83
N GLY A 29 -14.59 7.17 -3.14
CA GLY A 29 -13.34 7.30 -2.40
C GLY A 29 -13.12 6.24 -1.32
N ALA A 30 -14.17 5.89 -0.56
CA ALA A 30 -14.12 4.81 0.42
C ALA A 30 -13.76 3.45 -0.21
N THR A 31 -14.32 3.13 -1.39
CA THR A 31 -14.01 1.90 -2.12
C THR A 31 -12.55 1.87 -2.59
N ARG A 32 -12.02 3.00 -3.07
CA ARG A 32 -10.60 3.12 -3.43
C ARG A 32 -9.70 2.90 -2.23
N LEU A 33 -10.05 3.50 -1.10
CA LEU A 33 -9.32 3.37 0.15
C LEU A 33 -9.32 1.90 0.62
N LEU A 34 -10.47 1.23 0.60
CA LEU A 34 -10.60 -0.19 0.92
C LEU A 34 -9.72 -1.06 0.02
N LEU A 35 -9.76 -0.83 -1.30
CA LEU A 35 -8.94 -1.57 -2.26
C LEU A 35 -7.45 -1.38 -2.00
N ALA A 36 -7.01 -0.14 -1.77
CA ALA A 36 -5.63 0.18 -1.47
C ALA A 36 -5.15 -0.50 -0.18
N TYR A 37 -5.96 -0.46 0.88
CA TYR A 37 -5.66 -1.17 2.12
C TYR A 37 -5.67 -2.68 1.97
N ALA A 38 -6.62 -3.26 1.23
CA ALA A 38 -6.69 -4.70 1.01
C ALA A 38 -5.45 -5.19 0.26
N LEU A 39 -5.04 -4.49 -0.81
CA LEU A 39 -3.83 -4.79 -1.57
C LEU A 39 -2.54 -4.56 -0.78
N PHE A 40 -2.55 -3.67 0.21
CA PHE A 40 -1.40 -3.48 1.09
C PHE A 40 -1.36 -4.52 2.22
N LEU A 41 -2.41 -4.60 3.05
CA LEU A 41 -2.43 -5.37 4.29
C LEU A 41 -2.47 -6.88 4.04
N ILE A 42 -3.31 -7.36 3.13
CA ILE A 42 -3.48 -8.82 2.92
C ILE A 42 -2.18 -9.44 2.41
N PRO A 43 -1.49 -8.91 1.39
CA PRO A 43 -0.19 -9.46 0.99
C PRO A 43 0.86 -9.26 2.09
N SER A 44 0.85 -8.13 2.80
CA SER A 44 1.83 -7.89 3.88
C SER A 44 1.79 -8.96 4.98
N ILE A 45 0.61 -9.48 5.35
CA ILE A 45 0.54 -10.56 6.35
C ILE A 45 1.11 -11.89 5.85
N PHE A 46 1.08 -12.14 4.53
CA PHE A 46 1.57 -13.40 3.95
C PHE A 46 3.06 -13.39 3.60
N TRP A 47 3.72 -12.24 3.66
CA TRP A 47 5.11 -12.11 3.22
C TRP A 47 6.06 -13.08 3.95
N ILE A 48 6.04 -13.09 5.28
CA ILE A 48 6.94 -13.96 6.06
C ILE A 48 6.58 -15.43 5.87
N ASP A 49 5.31 -15.79 5.92
CA ASP A 49 4.85 -17.17 5.71
C ASP A 49 5.23 -17.70 4.32
N SER A 50 5.12 -16.88 3.29
CA SER A 50 5.55 -17.24 1.93
C SER A 50 7.07 -17.45 1.86
N THR A 51 7.86 -16.64 2.56
CA THR A 51 9.32 -16.81 2.61
C THR A 51 9.70 -18.10 3.32
N ILE A 52 9.07 -18.38 4.47
CA ILE A 52 9.27 -19.64 5.21
C ILE A 52 8.89 -20.84 4.33
N PHE A 53 7.78 -20.75 3.59
CA PHE A 53 7.36 -21.80 2.67
C PHE A 53 8.40 -22.05 1.58
N HIS A 54 8.95 -21.00 0.96
CA HIS A 54 10.02 -21.12 -0.02
C HIS A 54 11.29 -21.77 0.58
N MET A 55 11.74 -21.31 1.74
CA MET A 55 12.94 -21.86 2.40
C MET A 55 12.83 -23.36 2.74
N ASN A 56 11.61 -23.83 3.00
CA ASN A 56 11.34 -25.23 3.38
C ASN A 56 11.03 -26.15 2.20
N ASN A 57 10.94 -25.63 0.96
CA ASN A 57 10.55 -26.41 -0.21
C ASN A 57 11.45 -26.11 -1.42
N SER A 58 11.85 -27.15 -2.15
CA SER A 58 12.71 -27.03 -3.33
C SER A 58 11.95 -26.81 -4.65
N TYR A 59 10.73 -26.28 -4.60
CA TYR A 59 9.95 -26.02 -5.81
C TYR A 59 10.45 -24.77 -6.52
N THR A 60 10.58 -24.83 -7.84
CA THR A 60 11.09 -23.70 -8.66
C THR A 60 10.15 -22.50 -8.72
N TRP A 61 8.87 -22.66 -8.34
CA TRP A 61 7.88 -21.58 -8.41
C TRP A 61 7.75 -20.76 -7.13
N THR A 62 8.25 -21.25 -5.99
CA THR A 62 8.07 -20.60 -4.69
C THR A 62 8.76 -19.24 -4.55
N PRO A 63 9.89 -18.93 -5.21
CA PRO A 63 10.41 -17.56 -5.28
C PRO A 63 9.39 -16.55 -5.81
N PHE A 64 8.66 -16.90 -6.87
CA PHE A 64 7.67 -16.01 -7.49
C PHE A 64 6.48 -15.73 -6.58
N LEU A 65 6.14 -16.66 -5.68
CA LEU A 65 5.12 -16.42 -4.65
C LEU A 65 5.56 -15.29 -3.71
N VAL A 66 6.78 -15.38 -3.18
CA VAL A 66 7.33 -14.38 -2.24
C VAL A 66 7.42 -13.00 -2.90
N VAL A 67 8.04 -12.93 -4.08
CA VAL A 67 8.20 -11.68 -4.83
C VAL A 67 6.83 -11.13 -5.25
N GLY A 68 5.91 -11.99 -5.67
CA GLY A 68 4.55 -11.61 -6.04
C GLY A 68 3.77 -10.99 -4.88
N VAL A 69 3.85 -11.58 -3.69
CA VAL A 69 3.23 -11.04 -2.47
C VAL A 69 3.80 -9.66 -2.12
N LEU A 70 5.12 -9.51 -2.15
CA LEU A 70 5.80 -8.22 -1.92
C LEU A 70 5.45 -7.16 -2.96
N ALA A 71 5.32 -7.57 -4.23
CA ALA A 71 4.93 -6.68 -5.33
C ALA A 71 3.49 -6.20 -5.17
N LEU A 72 2.56 -7.08 -4.77
CA LEU A 72 1.18 -6.71 -4.49
C LEU A 72 1.08 -5.72 -3.33
N ALA A 73 1.81 -5.96 -2.23
CA ALA A 73 1.88 -5.03 -1.09
C ALA A 73 2.39 -3.64 -1.53
N SER A 74 3.42 -3.63 -2.40
CA SER A 74 3.98 -2.41 -2.98
C SER A 74 2.99 -1.65 -3.84
N VAL A 75 2.20 -2.35 -4.68
CA VAL A 75 1.11 -1.74 -5.46
C VAL A 75 0.08 -1.11 -4.52
N GLY A 76 -0.33 -1.81 -3.46
CA GLY A 76 -1.25 -1.27 -2.45
C GLY A 76 -0.74 0.05 -1.85
N ASN A 77 0.55 0.13 -1.49
CA ASN A 77 1.14 1.37 -0.99
C ASN A 77 1.21 2.49 -2.05
N VAL A 78 1.49 2.16 -3.32
CA VAL A 78 1.42 3.17 -4.41
C VAL A 78 0.00 3.73 -4.52
N LEU A 79 -1.04 2.91 -4.42
CA LEU A 79 -2.42 3.39 -4.42
C LEU A 79 -2.72 4.30 -3.23
N LEU A 80 -2.25 3.95 -2.02
CA LEU A 80 -2.36 4.82 -0.84
C LEU A 80 -1.65 6.16 -1.08
N MET A 81 -0.43 6.13 -1.66
CA MET A 81 0.30 7.35 -1.99
C MET A 81 -0.43 8.23 -3.00
N LEU A 82 -1.03 7.63 -4.03
CA LEU A 82 -1.82 8.36 -5.03
C LEU A 82 -3.09 8.98 -4.44
N ILE A 83 -3.79 8.27 -3.56
CA ILE A 83 -4.97 8.81 -2.85
C ILE A 83 -4.56 10.00 -1.98
N ALA A 84 -3.50 9.85 -1.18
CA ALA A 84 -2.99 10.95 -0.34
C ALA A 84 -2.52 12.15 -1.17
N TYR A 85 -1.88 11.91 -2.32
CA TYR A 85 -1.46 12.98 -3.22
C TYR A 85 -2.65 13.71 -3.84
N GLY A 86 -3.70 12.99 -4.27
CA GLY A 86 -4.95 13.59 -4.74
C GLY A 86 -5.62 14.44 -3.65
N ALA A 87 -5.75 13.88 -2.44
CA ALA A 87 -6.29 14.61 -1.29
C ALA A 87 -5.47 15.86 -0.92
N TRP A 88 -4.15 15.80 -1.10
CA TRP A 88 -3.27 16.95 -0.89
C TRP A 88 -3.44 18.03 -1.96
N GLN A 89 -3.68 17.66 -3.22
CA GLN A 89 -4.03 18.61 -4.28
C GLN A 89 -5.38 19.31 -4.02
N ASP A 90 -6.31 18.62 -3.36
CA ASP A 90 -7.63 19.13 -3.02
C ASP A 90 -7.65 19.90 -1.68
N ASP A 91 -6.49 20.14 -1.06
CA ASP A 91 -6.34 20.82 0.23
C ASP A 91 -7.16 20.18 1.37
N VAL A 92 -7.36 18.86 1.31
CA VAL A 92 -8.05 18.09 2.37
C VAL A 92 -7.20 18.13 3.64
N GLU A 93 -7.82 18.47 4.77
CA GLU A 93 -7.12 18.59 6.05
C GLU A 93 -6.40 17.28 6.42
N GLY A 94 -5.14 17.35 6.87
CA GLY A 94 -4.36 16.17 7.27
C GLY A 94 -3.81 15.32 6.09
N SER A 95 -4.18 15.60 4.85
CA SER A 95 -3.67 14.91 3.65
C SER A 95 -2.15 14.94 3.52
N GLY A 96 -1.49 16.03 3.94
CA GLY A 96 -0.03 16.12 3.99
C GLY A 96 0.61 15.07 4.90
N LEU A 97 -0.01 14.77 6.05
CA LEU A 97 0.44 13.70 6.95
C LEU A 97 0.20 12.31 6.35
N MET A 98 -0.88 12.14 5.59
CA MET A 98 -1.12 10.91 4.82
C MET A 98 -0.02 10.72 3.76
N LEU A 99 0.33 11.75 3.01
CA LEU A 99 1.34 11.69 1.96
C LEU A 99 2.73 11.37 2.52
N VAL A 100 3.14 12.06 3.58
CA VAL A 100 4.41 11.75 4.27
C VAL A 100 4.38 10.32 4.83
N GLY A 101 3.24 9.90 5.38
CA GLY A 101 3.03 8.54 5.89
C GLY A 101 3.18 7.46 4.82
N SER A 102 2.64 7.66 3.62
CA SER A 102 2.73 6.70 2.51
C SER A 102 4.13 6.66 1.87
N ILE A 103 4.88 7.76 1.91
CA ILE A 103 6.29 7.79 1.51
C ILE A 103 7.14 6.94 2.44
N PHE A 104 7.02 7.14 3.77
CA PHE A 104 7.75 6.31 4.73
C PHE A 104 7.35 4.84 4.64
N LEU A 105 6.05 4.57 4.44
CA LEU A 105 5.58 3.21 4.20
C LEU A 105 6.17 2.62 2.91
N GLY A 106 6.35 3.44 1.87
CA GLY A 106 7.01 3.04 0.62
C GLY A 106 8.48 2.69 0.78
N ILE A 107 9.22 3.42 1.60
CA ILE A 107 10.59 3.03 1.95
C ILE A 107 10.59 1.63 2.58
N GLN A 108 9.64 1.35 3.47
CA GLN A 108 9.52 0.02 4.07
C GLN A 108 9.12 -1.04 3.04
N VAL A 109 7.93 -0.93 2.44
CA VAL A 109 7.36 -2.04 1.67
C VAL A 109 7.96 -2.19 0.26
N ILE A 110 8.40 -1.09 -0.36
CA ILE A 110 8.96 -1.12 -1.72
C ILE A 110 10.47 -1.30 -1.65
N ILE A 111 11.17 -0.44 -0.90
CA ILE A 111 12.64 -0.47 -0.89
C ILE A 111 13.14 -1.63 -0.02
N ASN A 112 12.75 -1.68 1.24
CA ASN A 112 13.27 -2.71 2.16
C ASN A 112 12.69 -4.09 1.82
N ASP A 113 11.37 -4.18 1.69
CA ASP A 113 10.71 -5.48 1.55
C ASP A 113 10.77 -5.95 0.09
N LEU A 114 10.19 -5.24 -0.89
CA LEU A 114 10.24 -5.73 -2.28
C LEU A 114 11.65 -5.79 -2.87
N ILE A 115 12.45 -4.72 -2.81
CA ILE A 115 13.75 -4.67 -3.51
C ILE A 115 14.85 -5.37 -2.70
N MET A 116 15.07 -4.93 -1.46
CA MET A 116 16.24 -5.38 -0.69
C MET A 116 16.09 -6.82 -0.19
N TRP A 117 14.89 -7.25 0.24
CA TRP A 117 14.65 -8.67 0.55
C TRP A 117 14.89 -9.53 -0.69
N SER A 118 14.31 -9.12 -1.82
CA SER A 118 14.41 -9.89 -3.05
C SER A 118 15.82 -9.95 -3.62
N ALA A 119 16.64 -8.94 -3.40
CA ALA A 119 18.04 -8.96 -3.84
C ALA A 119 18.92 -9.84 -2.94
N LYS A 120 18.54 -10.06 -1.68
CA LYS A 120 19.39 -10.70 -0.66
C LYS A 120 19.01 -12.14 -0.34
N PHE A 121 17.79 -12.58 -0.63
CA PHE A 121 17.35 -13.94 -0.31
C PHE A 121 17.79 -14.95 -1.38
N PRO A 122 18.16 -16.18 -0.97
CA PRO A 122 18.58 -17.23 -1.89
C PRO A 122 17.37 -17.84 -2.59
N TRP A 123 17.11 -17.39 -3.81
CA TRP A 123 16.06 -17.93 -4.69
C TRP A 123 16.39 -19.30 -5.28
#